data_AF-A0A8J3I6Z6-F1
#
_entry.id   AF-A0A8J3I6Z6-F1
#
_cell.length_a   1.000
_cell.length_b   1.000
_cell.length_c   1.000
_cell.angle_alpha   90.00
_cell.angle_beta   90.00
_cell.angle_gamma   90.00
#
_symmetry.space_group_name_H-M   'P 1'
#
loop_
_entity.id
_entity.type
_entity.pdbx_description
1 polymer ?
#
loop_
_entity_poly.entity_id
_entity_poly.type
_entity_poly.pdbx_seq_one_letter_code
_entity_poly.pdbx_strand_id
1 'polypeptide(L)' 'MQHYAFLVDDQSFDEIYARILQDGIEHWADPQMTLPGRINTNHGGRGIYFLDPTGHGLEIFTRPYG' A
#
# COMPACT_ATOMS: atom_id res chain seq x y z
N MET A 1 2.23 -17.36 -3.85
CA MET A 1 1.98 -15.91 -3.93
C MET A 1 0.49 -15.68 -3.75
N GLN A 2 0.13 -14.75 -2.87
CA GLN A 2 -1.24 -14.37 -2.53
C GLN A 2 -1.29 -12.85 -2.39
N HIS A 3 -2.49 -12.30 -2.39
CA HIS A 3 -2.72 -10.86 -2.20
C HIS A 3 -3.67 -10.63 -1.02
N TYR A 4 -3.27 -9.77 -0.08
CA TYR A 4 -4.08 -9.37 1.06
C TYR A 4 -4.23 -7.85 1.08
N ALA A 5 -5.47 -7.37 1.01
CA ALA A 5 -5.77 -5.94 1.01
C ALA A 5 -6.48 -5.55 2.31
N PHE A 6 -6.03 -4.46 2.92
CA PHE A 6 -6.54 -3.94 4.18
C PHE A 6 -7.11 -2.54 3.96
N LEU A 7 -8.43 -2.40 4.15
CA LEU A 7 -9.06 -1.10 4.24
C LEU A 7 -8.73 -0.49 5.61
N VAL A 8 -8.10 0.68 5.61
CA VAL A 8 -7.68 1.40 6.81
C VAL A 8 -8.22 2.84 6.79
N ASP A 9 -8.30 3.48 7.95
CA ASP A 9 -8.58 4.92 8.00
C ASP A 9 -7.35 5.76 7.60
N ASP A 10 -7.56 7.06 7.44
CA ASP A 10 -6.52 7.97 6.96
C ASP A 10 -5.37 8.13 7.97
N GLN A 11 -5.64 8.07 9.28
CA GLN A 11 -4.60 8.14 10.30
C GLN A 11 -3.73 6.88 10.29
N SER A 12 -4.34 5.70 10.25
CA SER A 12 -3.65 4.41 10.18
C SER A 12 -2.81 4.30 8.91
N PHE A 13 -3.30 4.83 7.79
CA PHE A 13 -2.50 4.91 6.57
C PHE A 13 -1.21 5.70 6.77
N ASP A 14 -1.28 6.87 7.40
CA ASP A 14 -0.09 7.70 7.66
C ASP A 14 0.91 6.99 8.57
N GLU A 15 0.43 6.34 9.64
CA GLU A 15 1.28 5.60 10.58
C GLU A 15 1.97 4.39 9.93
N ILE A 16 1.24 3.62 9.12
CA ILE A 16 1.80 2.46 8.41
C ILE A 16 2.76 2.93 7.32
N TYR A 17 2.41 3.95 6.56
CA TYR A 17 3.26 4.46 5.49
C TYR A 17 4.56 5.06 6.04
N ALA A 18 4.51 5.74 7.19
CA ALA A 18 5.70 6.21 7.88
C ALA A 18 6.66 5.06 8.22
N ARG A 19 6.14 3.91 8.69
CA ARG A 19 6.95 2.72 8.97
C ARG A 19 7.56 2.11 7.71
N ILE A 20 6.77 1.98 6.63
CA ILE A 20 7.25 1.53 5.31
C ILE A 20 8.46 2.36 4.87
N LEU A 21 8.37 3.69 5.00
CA LEU A 21 9.46 4.61 4.63
C LEU A 21 10.66 4.52 5.59
N GLN A 22 10.43 4.44 6.89
CA GLN A 22 11.47 4.32 7.91
C GLN A 22 12.28 3.04 7.76
N ASP A 23 11.62 1.93 7.46
CA ASP A 23 12.24 0.62 7.30
C ASP A 23 12.81 0.40 5.89
N GLY A 24 12.63 1.37 4.98
CA GLY A 24 13.11 1.28 3.60
C GLY A 24 12.42 0.18 2.79
N ILE A 25 11.18 -0.17 3.12
CA ILE A 25 10.41 -1.19 2.44
C ILE A 25 9.99 -0.67 1.06
N GLU A 26 10.34 -1.43 0.02
CA GLU A 26 9.93 -1.11 -1.35
C GLU A 26 8.40 -1.21 -1.47
N HIS A 27 7.82 -0.19 -2.10
CA HIS A 27 6.39 -0.05 -2.26
C HIS A 27 6.07 0.63 -3.59
N TRP A 28 4.83 0.45 -4.06
CA TRP A 28 4.38 0.90 -5.37
C TRP A 28 2.97 1.50 -5.31
N ALA A 29 2.66 2.38 -6.27
CA ALA A 29 1.31 2.92 -6.41
C ALA A 29 0.36 1.94 -7.14
N ASP A 30 0.89 0.94 -7.84
CA ASP A 30 0.15 0.00 -8.68
C ASP A 30 0.49 -1.46 -8.35
N PRO A 31 -0.47 -2.40 -8.53
CA PRO A 31 -0.24 -3.81 -8.23
C PRO A 31 0.75 -4.49 -9.19
N GLN A 32 1.02 -3.88 -10.35
CA GLN A 32 2.03 -4.37 -11.31
C GLN A 32 3.46 -3.98 -10.92
N MET A 33 3.64 -3.24 -9.82
CA MET A 33 4.95 -2.82 -9.31
C MET A 33 5.76 -1.96 -10.31
N THR A 34 5.07 -1.12 -11.09
CA THR A 34 5.71 -0.28 -12.12
C THR A 34 5.97 1.16 -11.66
N LEU A 35 5.34 1.59 -10.56
CA LEU A 35 5.43 2.94 -10.00
C LEU A 35 6.01 2.92 -8.58
N PRO A 36 7.32 2.66 -8.42
CA PRO A 36 7.95 2.54 -7.11
C PRO A 36 7.99 3.88 -6.36
N GLY A 37 7.94 3.82 -5.04
CA GLY A 37 8.09 4.97 -4.15
C GLY A 37 6.92 5.96 -4.18
N ARG A 38 5.75 5.52 -4.67
CA ARG A 38 4.56 6.37 -4.86
C ARG A 38 3.34 5.74 -4.21
N ILE A 39 2.37 6.59 -3.86
CA ILE A 39 1.01 6.19 -3.49
C ILE A 39 0.07 6.41 -4.69
N ASN A 40 -1.00 5.62 -4.80
CA ASN A 40 -2.12 5.98 -5.65
C ASN A 40 -3.14 6.82 -4.88
N THR A 41 -4.03 7.48 -5.63
CA THR A 41 -5.16 8.25 -5.08
C THR A 41 -6.50 7.72 -5.62
N ASN A 42 -6.59 6.39 -5.76
CA ASN A 42 -7.75 5.75 -6.38
C ASN A 42 -9.02 5.98 -5.55
N HIS A 43 -10.15 6.13 -6.23
CA HIS A 43 -11.47 6.34 -5.60
C HIS A 43 -11.52 7.52 -4.62
N GLY A 44 -10.65 8.53 -4.81
CA GLY A 44 -10.51 9.66 -3.90
C GLY A 44 -9.90 9.32 -2.54
N GLY A 45 -9.36 8.11 -2.38
CA GLY A 45 -8.60 7.67 -1.21
C GLY A 45 -7.11 7.71 -1.48
N ARG A 46 -6.38 6.89 -0.73
CA ARG A 46 -4.94 6.64 -0.87
C ARG A 46 -4.69 5.15 -0.85
N GLY A 47 -3.65 4.69 -1.54
CA GLY A 47 -3.29 3.28 -1.57
C GLY A 47 -1.82 3.04 -1.89
N ILE A 48 -1.25 1.97 -1.35
CA ILE A 48 0.08 1.45 -1.70
C ILE A 48 0.06 -0.07 -1.75
N TYR A 49 0.97 -0.62 -2.55
CA TYR A 49 1.30 -2.03 -2.62
C TYR A 49 2.71 -2.25 -2.10
N PHE A 50 2.96 -3.34 -1.38
CA PHE A 50 4.28 -3.76 -0.92
C PHE A 50 4.31 -5.28 -0.76
N LEU A 51 5.50 -5.86 -0.58
CA LEU A 51 5.67 -7.30 -0.38
C LEU A 51 5.94 -7.61 1.09
N ASP A 52 5.37 -8.71 1.57
CA ASP A 52 5.83 -9.33 2.82
C ASP A 52 7.17 -10.08 2.59
N PRO A 53 7.88 -10.50 3.66
CA PRO A 53 9.16 -11.21 3.53
C PRO A 53 9.10 -12.53 2.74
N THR A 54 7.90 -13.10 2.55
CA THR A 54 7.71 -14.35 1.80
C THR A 54 7.23 -14.12 0.36
N GLY A 55 7.07 -12.86 -0.07
CA GLY A 55 6.70 -12.47 -1.43
C GLY A 55 5.19 -12.44 -1.72
N HIS A 56 4.34 -12.41 -0.69
CA HIS A 56 2.92 -12.09 -0.82
C HIS A 56 2.72 -10.58 -1.00
N GLY A 57 1.78 -10.22 -1.88
CA GLY A 57 1.35 -8.84 -2.07
C GLY A 57 0.49 -8.40 -0.89
N LEU A 58 0.84 -7.26 -0.31
CA LEU A 58 0.06 -6.56 0.69
C LEU A 58 -0.35 -5.20 0.13
N GLU A 59 -1.57 -4.80 0.43
CA GLU A 59 -2.13 -3.51 0.05
C GLU A 59 -2.80 -2.87 1.25
N ILE A 60 -2.51 -1.59 1.49
CA ILE A 60 -3.31 -0.76 2.39
C ILE A 60 -3.97 0.35 1.57
N PHE A 61 -5.24 0.63 1.85
CA PHE A 61 -6.00 1.63 1.11
C PHE A 61 -7.10 2.26 1.97
N THR A 62 -7.52 3.49 1.65
CA THR A 62 -8.41 4.27 2.55
C THR A 62 -9.85 4.41 2.09
N ARG A 63 -10.19 3.98 0.87
CA ARG A 63 -11.57 4.02 0.34
C ARG A 63 -11.89 2.71 -0.37
N PRO A 64 -13.07 2.09 -0.13
CA PRO A 64 -13.45 0.86 -0.81
C PRO A 64 -13.41 1.04 -2.32
N TYR A 65 -13.12 -0.04 -3.04
CA TYR A 65 -13.35 -0.08 -4.47
C TYR A 65 -14.84 0.17 -4.72
N GLY A 66 -15.14 1.16 -5.57
CA GLY A 66 -16.51 1.51 -5.95
C GLY A 66 -17.21 0.41 -6.72
#